data_AF-A0A952XI99-F1
#
_entry.id   AF-A0A952XI99-F1
#
_cell.length_a   1.000
_cell.length_b   1.000
_cell.length_c   1.000
_cell.angle_alpha   90.00
_cell.angle_beta   90.00
_cell.angle_gamma   90.00
#
_symmetry.space_group_name_H-M   'P 1'
#
loop_
_entity.id
_entity.type
_entity.pdbx_description
1 polymer ?
#
loop_
_entity_poly.entity_id
_entity_poly.type
_entity_poly.pdbx_seq_one_letter_code
_entity_poly.pdbx_strand_id
1 'polypeptide(L)'
;MLKQASIAAAAALTLAGPLAGVANAQPRPHGPPPHAQAQSNRWDDREHNGYYYQGRWYDGRPSAQVARDRSYRPGYQAVRWDPRAHNGYRYQGRWYYGQPSPAIQRDRSFQPGYQAWRRGDRLSAYQRQAYRPVDYRRERLQAPPRGYHYVRSDRGETLLVGIATGVILSVMLSGR
;
A
#
# COMPACT_ATOMS: atom_id res chain seq x y z
N MET A 1 -16.40 -32.68 44.31
CA MET A 1 -16.13 -31.67 45.36
C MET A 1 -17.00 -30.44 45.09
N LEU A 2 -17.90 -30.15 46.05
CA LEU A 2 -18.67 -28.93 46.39
C LEU A 2 -19.21 -28.00 45.28
N LYS A 3 -20.56 -27.87 45.16
CA LYS A 3 -21.49 -26.83 45.71
C LYS A 3 -21.41 -25.51 44.90
N GLN A 4 -22.48 -24.92 44.36
CA GLN A 4 -23.64 -24.29 45.04
C GLN A 4 -24.82 -24.14 44.04
N ALA A 5 -26.04 -24.58 44.37
CA ALA A 5 -27.13 -23.88 45.07
C ALA A 5 -28.16 -23.24 44.11
N SER A 6 -29.31 -23.92 44.02
CA SER A 6 -30.56 -23.55 43.36
C SER A 6 -31.36 -22.56 44.19
N ILE A 7 -32.05 -21.61 43.54
CA ILE A 7 -33.26 -20.97 44.08
C ILE A 7 -34.29 -20.89 42.94
N ALA A 8 -35.30 -21.74 43.03
CA ALA A 8 -36.60 -21.56 42.42
C ALA A 8 -37.47 -20.75 43.37
N ALA A 9 -38.25 -19.82 42.84
CA ALA A 9 -39.41 -19.27 43.53
C ALA A 9 -40.50 -19.01 42.50
N ALA A 10 -41.55 -19.85 42.56
CA ALA A 10 -42.81 -19.63 41.88
C ALA A 10 -43.87 -19.42 42.97
N ALA A 11 -44.66 -18.34 42.86
CA ALA A 11 -46.04 -18.29 43.34
C ALA A 11 -46.75 -17.13 42.64
N ALA A 12 -47.78 -17.47 41.89
CA ALA A 12 -48.70 -16.58 41.21
C ALA A 12 -49.74 -16.00 42.19
N LEU A 13 -50.27 -14.82 41.88
CA LEU A 13 -51.60 -14.38 42.33
C LEU A 13 -52.18 -13.39 41.31
N THR A 14 -53.19 -13.89 40.60
CA THR A 14 -54.12 -13.17 39.72
C THR A 14 -55.02 -12.22 40.49
N LEU A 15 -55.20 -10.99 39.99
CA LEU A 15 -56.34 -10.11 40.28
C LEU A 15 -56.79 -9.43 38.96
N ALA A 16 -58.10 -9.34 38.78
CA ALA A 16 -58.78 -9.11 37.50
C ALA A 16 -59.40 -7.70 37.36
N GLY A 17 -59.37 -7.17 36.12
CA GLY A 17 -60.36 -6.26 35.48
C GLY A 17 -60.35 -4.76 35.81
N PRO A 18 -61.07 -3.88 35.07
CA PRO A 18 -61.54 -3.94 33.67
C PRO A 18 -61.15 -2.71 32.78
N LEU A 19 -61.19 -2.94 31.46
CA LEU A 19 -61.63 -2.10 30.33
C LEU A 19 -61.16 -0.64 30.06
N ALA A 20 -60.89 -0.45 28.76
CA ALA A 20 -61.17 0.71 27.91
C ALA A 20 -60.24 1.95 27.98
N GLY A 21 -59.54 2.15 26.88
CA GLY A 21 -58.87 3.40 26.53
C GLY A 21 -58.09 3.24 25.23
N VAL A 22 -58.78 3.26 24.09
CA VAL A 22 -58.13 3.41 22.78
C VAL A 22 -57.57 4.84 22.68
N ALA A 23 -56.34 5.01 23.15
CA ALA A 23 -55.55 6.18 22.79
C ALA A 23 -54.79 5.83 21.51
N ASN A 24 -55.36 6.23 20.37
CA ASN A 24 -54.61 6.37 19.12
C ASN A 24 -53.55 7.46 19.34
N ALA A 25 -52.37 7.08 19.84
CA ALA A 25 -51.20 7.91 19.74
C ALA A 25 -50.70 7.78 18.30
N GLN A 26 -51.04 8.77 17.46
CA GLN A 26 -50.38 8.98 16.18
C GLN A 26 -48.86 8.81 16.39
N PRO A 27 -48.18 7.91 15.65
CA PRO A 27 -46.75 7.98 15.57
C PRO A 27 -46.44 9.30 14.88
N ARG A 28 -45.99 10.29 15.66
CA ARG A 28 -45.29 11.44 15.11
C ARG A 28 -44.22 10.86 14.18
N PRO A 29 -44.14 11.24 12.90
CA PRO A 29 -43.00 10.87 12.08
C PRO A 29 -41.80 11.54 12.74
N HIS A 30 -41.09 10.79 13.57
CA HIS A 30 -39.74 11.12 13.95
C HIS A 30 -39.00 11.14 12.63
N GLY A 31 -38.62 12.35 12.20
CA GLY A 31 -37.79 12.54 11.04
C GLY A 31 -36.59 11.61 11.09
N PRO A 32 -36.03 11.23 9.93
CA PRO A 32 -34.89 10.35 9.87
C PRO A 32 -33.80 10.85 10.85
N PRO A 33 -33.14 9.97 11.61
CA PRO A 33 -32.11 10.40 12.55
C PRO A 33 -31.07 11.25 11.81
N PRO A 34 -30.79 12.50 12.24
CA PRO A 34 -29.75 13.29 11.62
C PRO A 34 -28.40 12.81 12.15
N HIS A 35 -27.90 11.67 11.66
CA HIS A 35 -26.50 11.25 11.84
C HIS A 35 -26.12 9.97 11.07
N ALA A 36 -26.86 9.57 10.04
CA ALA A 36 -26.47 8.40 9.24
C ALA A 36 -25.21 8.58 8.34
N GLN A 37 -24.46 9.68 8.44
CA GLN A 37 -23.34 9.96 7.53
C GLN A 37 -22.11 10.63 8.15
N ALA A 38 -21.85 10.42 9.44
CA ALA A 38 -20.51 10.65 9.97
C ALA A 38 -19.71 9.34 9.95
N GLN A 39 -19.70 8.64 8.81
CA GLN A 39 -18.63 7.68 8.54
C GLN A 39 -17.36 8.52 8.54
N SER A 40 -16.65 8.43 9.65
CA SER A 40 -15.43 9.15 9.94
C SER A 40 -14.56 9.21 8.69
N ASN A 41 -14.22 10.43 8.27
CA ASN A 41 -13.13 10.77 7.35
C ASN A 41 -11.76 10.36 7.94
N ARG A 42 -11.68 9.15 8.52
CA ARG A 42 -10.46 8.59 9.08
C ARG A 42 -9.62 8.15 7.89
N TRP A 43 -8.56 8.90 7.66
CA TRP A 43 -7.54 8.58 6.68
C TRP A 43 -7.08 7.12 6.80
N ASP A 44 -7.19 6.37 5.70
CA ASP A 44 -6.60 5.04 5.54
C ASP A 44 -5.48 5.09 4.48
N ASP A 45 -4.23 4.93 4.92
CA ASP A 45 -3.03 4.88 4.07
C ASP A 45 -3.06 3.75 3.03
N ARG A 46 -3.95 2.76 3.19
CA ARG A 46 -4.11 1.65 2.23
C ARG A 46 -5.02 2.01 1.07
N GLU A 47 -5.93 2.97 1.27
CA GLU A 47 -6.91 3.37 0.28
C GLU A 47 -6.57 4.71 -0.39
N HIS A 48 -5.76 5.52 0.29
CA HIS A 48 -5.46 6.89 -0.12
C HIS A 48 -3.97 7.14 -0.12
N ASN A 49 -3.47 7.69 -1.22
CA ASN A 49 -2.10 8.19 -1.31
C ASN A 49 -2.03 9.72 -1.42
N GLY A 50 -3.18 10.39 -1.34
CA GLY A 50 -3.28 11.84 -1.23
C GLY A 50 -4.72 12.29 -0.98
N TYR A 51 -4.93 13.60 -1.08
CA TYR A 51 -6.24 14.21 -0.85
C TYR A 51 -6.42 15.44 -1.71
N TYR A 52 -7.69 15.76 -1.99
CA TYR A 52 -8.08 17.04 -2.54
C TYR A 52 -8.40 18.01 -1.40
N TYR A 53 -7.87 19.22 -1.50
CA TYR A 53 -8.18 20.35 -0.61
C TYR A 53 -8.32 21.60 -1.46
N GLN A 54 -9.44 22.31 -1.33
CA GLN A 54 -9.78 23.47 -2.16
C GLN A 54 -9.64 23.21 -3.68
N GLY A 55 -9.96 21.99 -4.13
CA GLY A 55 -9.87 21.58 -5.54
C GLY A 55 -8.47 21.23 -6.03
N ARG A 56 -7.43 21.31 -5.19
CA ARG A 56 -6.05 20.92 -5.51
C ARG A 56 -5.70 19.58 -4.87
N TRP A 57 -4.96 18.74 -5.60
CA TRP A 57 -4.41 17.48 -5.09
C TRP A 57 -3.13 17.71 -4.26
N TYR A 58 -3.01 16.97 -3.18
CA TYR A 58 -1.84 16.92 -2.30
C TYR A 58 -1.49 15.47 -2.00
N ASP A 59 -0.21 15.13 -2.11
CA ASP A 59 0.29 13.78 -1.81
C ASP A 59 0.40 13.53 -0.30
N GLY A 60 0.21 12.28 0.09
CA GLY A 60 0.36 11.81 1.46
C GLY A 60 -0.78 12.18 2.39
N ARG A 61 -0.52 12.04 3.70
CA ARG A 61 -1.54 12.19 4.75
C ARG A 61 -1.84 13.67 5.05
N PRO A 62 -3.12 14.09 5.11
CA PRO A 62 -3.49 15.45 5.48
C PRO A 62 -3.15 15.75 6.94
N SER A 63 -2.94 17.04 7.25
CA SER A 63 -2.88 17.50 8.63
C SER A 63 -4.25 17.37 9.31
N ALA A 64 -4.27 17.31 10.64
CA ALA A 64 -5.52 17.24 11.40
C ALA A 64 -6.45 18.44 11.14
N GLN A 65 -5.86 19.61 10.85
CA GLN A 65 -6.62 20.82 10.50
C GLN A 65 -7.28 20.67 9.14
N VAL A 66 -6.54 20.22 8.12
CA VAL A 66 -7.07 20.01 6.76
C VAL A 66 -8.14 18.93 6.76
N ALA A 67 -7.94 17.82 7.47
CA ALA A 67 -8.91 16.71 7.52
C ALA A 67 -10.27 17.09 8.15
N ARG A 68 -10.35 18.21 8.89
CA ARG A 68 -11.59 18.75 9.48
C ARG A 68 -12.31 19.72 8.56
N ASP A 69 -11.65 20.20 7.51
CA ASP A 69 -12.23 21.17 6.58
C ASP A 69 -13.28 20.50 5.67
N ARG A 70 -14.33 21.24 5.28
CA ARG A 70 -15.41 20.71 4.43
C ARG A 70 -14.96 20.43 3.00
N SER A 71 -13.92 21.10 2.52
CA SER A 71 -13.37 20.91 1.18
C SER A 71 -12.42 19.71 1.08
N TYR A 72 -12.04 19.11 2.21
CA TYR A 72 -11.19 17.93 2.25
C TYR A 72 -11.91 16.71 1.67
N ARG A 73 -11.24 16.03 0.73
CA ARG A 73 -11.68 14.74 0.20
C ARG A 73 -10.47 13.81 0.07
N PRO A 74 -10.44 12.67 0.78
CA PRO A 74 -9.40 11.68 0.55
C PRO A 74 -9.51 11.13 -0.87
N GLY A 75 -8.39 10.69 -1.45
CA GLY A 75 -8.41 10.12 -2.79
C GLY A 75 -7.21 9.25 -3.10
N TYR A 76 -7.22 8.70 -4.30
CA TYR A 76 -6.13 7.91 -4.84
C TYR A 76 -5.79 8.40 -6.24
N GLN A 77 -4.51 8.64 -6.49
CA GLN A 77 -3.96 8.84 -7.83
C GLN A 77 -2.98 7.72 -8.16
N ALA A 78 -3.10 7.14 -9.35
CA ALA A 78 -2.18 6.09 -9.78
C ALA A 78 -0.75 6.64 -9.83
N VAL A 79 0.16 6.02 -9.07
CA VAL A 79 1.56 6.44 -9.04
C VAL A 79 2.22 6.05 -10.36
N ARG A 80 2.98 6.96 -10.96
CA ARG A 80 3.70 6.69 -12.21
C ARG A 80 5.04 6.03 -11.92
N TRP A 81 5.33 4.94 -12.61
CA TRP A 81 6.66 4.34 -12.59
C TRP A 81 7.66 5.16 -13.41
N ASP A 82 8.81 5.47 -12.82
CA ASP A 82 9.95 6.09 -13.50
C ASP A 82 11.15 5.10 -13.54
N PRO A 83 11.61 4.68 -14.73
CA PRO A 83 12.74 3.76 -14.88
C PRO A 83 14.07 4.27 -14.30
N ARG A 84 14.27 5.59 -14.21
CA ARG A 84 15.53 6.18 -13.74
C ARG A 84 15.58 6.24 -12.22
N ALA A 85 14.43 6.41 -11.58
CA ALA A 85 14.31 6.46 -10.13
C ALA A 85 14.13 5.06 -9.51
N HIS A 86 13.49 4.14 -10.23
CA HIS A 86 13.00 2.86 -9.72
C HIS A 86 13.60 1.68 -10.50
N ASN A 87 14.14 0.71 -9.77
CA ASN A 87 14.57 -0.57 -10.37
C ASN A 87 13.53 -1.68 -10.19
N GLY A 88 12.39 -1.37 -9.56
CA GLY A 88 11.33 -2.31 -9.32
C GLY A 88 10.14 -1.67 -8.64
N TYR A 89 9.29 -2.52 -8.07
CA TYR A 89 8.08 -2.12 -7.37
C TYR A 89 7.65 -3.19 -6.38
N ARG A 90 6.95 -2.76 -5.34
CA ARG A 90 6.22 -3.62 -4.44
C ARG A 90 4.78 -3.78 -4.94
N TYR A 91 4.31 -5.02 -4.98
CA TYR A 91 2.95 -5.38 -5.34
C TYR A 91 2.48 -6.52 -4.44
N GLN A 92 1.33 -6.36 -3.78
CA GLN A 92 0.80 -7.35 -2.83
C GLN A 92 1.82 -7.82 -1.77
N GLY A 93 2.63 -6.89 -1.27
CA GLY A 93 3.67 -7.17 -0.27
C GLY A 93 4.93 -7.88 -0.79
N ARG A 94 4.99 -8.19 -2.09
CA ARG A 94 6.18 -8.79 -2.74
C ARG A 94 6.91 -7.77 -3.60
N TRP A 95 8.23 -7.87 -3.61
CA TRP A 95 9.09 -7.05 -4.45
C TRP A 95 9.29 -7.69 -5.83
N TYR A 96 9.19 -6.88 -6.88
CA TYR A 96 9.41 -7.27 -8.27
C TYR A 96 10.39 -6.31 -8.92
N TYR A 97 11.42 -6.84 -9.58
CA TYR A 97 12.35 -6.04 -10.35
C TYR A 97 11.81 -5.74 -11.75
N GLY A 98 12.13 -4.55 -12.27
CA GLY A 98 11.78 -4.11 -13.62
C GLY A 98 10.51 -3.29 -13.70
N GLN A 99 10.04 -3.10 -14.94
CA GLN A 99 8.90 -2.26 -15.24
C GLN A 99 7.58 -2.97 -14.91
N PRO A 100 6.67 -2.34 -14.14
CA PRO A 100 5.34 -2.86 -13.89
C PRO A 100 4.46 -2.77 -15.14
N SER A 101 3.55 -3.74 -15.30
CA SER A 101 2.53 -3.67 -16.34
C SER A 101 1.55 -2.50 -16.10
N PRO A 102 0.87 -1.97 -17.14
CA PRO A 102 -0.12 -0.91 -16.96
C PRO A 102 -1.26 -1.28 -16.00
N ALA A 103 -1.62 -2.57 -15.94
CA ALA A 103 -2.63 -3.06 -15.01
C ALA A 103 -2.15 -2.97 -13.56
N ILE A 104 -0.91 -3.39 -13.28
CA ILE A 104 -0.30 -3.27 -11.95
C ILE A 104 -0.19 -1.81 -11.53
N GLN A 105 0.24 -0.91 -12.42
CA GLN A 105 0.41 0.51 -12.08
C GLN A 105 -0.88 1.21 -11.62
N ARG A 106 -2.05 0.71 -12.04
CA ARG A 106 -3.36 1.26 -11.64
C ARG A 106 -3.88 0.69 -10.31
N ASP A 107 -3.24 -0.36 -9.80
CA ASP A 107 -3.65 -1.04 -8.58
C ASP A 107 -3.20 -0.24 -7.35
N ARG A 108 -4.04 -0.16 -6.32
CA ARG A 108 -3.75 0.60 -5.09
C ARG A 108 -2.55 0.05 -4.31
N SER A 109 -2.29 -1.25 -4.42
CA SER A 109 -1.16 -1.93 -3.77
C SER A 109 0.17 -1.73 -4.50
N PHE A 110 0.16 -1.13 -5.69
CA PHE A 110 1.36 -0.83 -6.45
C PHE A 110 2.14 0.33 -5.82
N GLN A 111 3.40 0.06 -5.53
CA GLN A 111 4.31 1.05 -4.96
C GLN A 111 5.64 0.95 -5.71
N PRO A 112 5.94 1.89 -6.63
CA PRO A 112 7.24 1.91 -7.27
C PRO A 112 8.31 2.22 -6.23
N GLY A 113 9.52 1.71 -6.45
CA GLY A 113 10.58 1.92 -5.48
C GLY A 113 11.95 1.58 -6.03
N TYR A 114 12.90 1.62 -5.11
CA TYR A 114 14.23 1.11 -5.37
C TYR A 114 14.63 0.13 -4.28
N GLN A 115 15.17 -1.01 -4.69
CA GLN A 115 15.80 -1.95 -3.78
C GLN A 115 17.24 -2.16 -4.23
N ALA A 116 18.21 -1.99 -3.32
CA ALA A 116 19.61 -2.23 -3.65
C ALA A 116 19.80 -3.65 -4.21
N TRP A 117 20.59 -3.74 -5.28
CA TRP A 117 20.89 -5.01 -5.92
C TRP A 117 21.64 -5.93 -4.97
N ARG A 118 21.36 -7.23 -5.06
CA ARG A 118 22.02 -8.28 -4.29
C ARG A 118 22.49 -9.40 -5.20
N ARG A 119 23.45 -10.17 -4.71
CA ARG A 119 23.83 -11.43 -5.37
C ARG A 119 22.61 -12.35 -5.48
N GLY A 120 22.42 -12.93 -6.65
CA GLY A 120 21.27 -13.79 -6.98
C GLY A 120 20.08 -13.04 -7.58
N ASP A 121 20.00 -11.71 -7.43
CA ASP A 121 18.98 -10.91 -8.10
C ASP A 121 19.15 -10.98 -9.62
N ARG A 122 18.08 -10.65 -10.34
CA ARG A 122 18.05 -10.70 -11.81
C ARG A 122 17.66 -9.36 -12.39
N LEU A 123 18.48 -8.87 -13.31
CA LEU A 123 18.12 -7.73 -14.15
C LEU A 123 16.96 -8.12 -15.08
N SER A 124 15.93 -7.28 -15.10
CA SER A 124 14.87 -7.36 -16.11
C SER A 124 15.44 -7.13 -17.53
N ALA A 125 14.66 -7.49 -18.56
CA ALA A 125 15.06 -7.26 -19.95
C ALA A 125 15.39 -5.78 -20.23
N TYR A 126 14.58 -4.87 -19.69
CA TYR A 126 14.81 -3.43 -19.80
C TYR A 126 16.14 -3.01 -19.16
N GLN A 127 16.42 -3.43 -17.93
CA GLN A 127 17.66 -3.07 -17.22
C GLN A 127 18.91 -3.59 -17.92
N ARG A 128 18.85 -4.79 -18.51
CA ARG A 128 19.96 -5.34 -19.30
C ARG A 128 20.31 -4.49 -20.52
N GLN A 129 19.31 -3.79 -21.09
CA GLN A 129 19.51 -2.89 -22.23
C GLN A 129 19.88 -1.48 -21.79
N ALA A 130 19.33 -1.00 -20.67
CA ALA A 130 19.54 0.35 -20.17
C ALA A 130 20.91 0.53 -19.48
N TYR A 131 21.35 -0.46 -18.70
CA TYR A 131 22.58 -0.37 -17.92
C TYR A 131 23.80 -0.41 -18.84
N ARG A 132 24.76 0.48 -18.55
CA ARG A 132 25.92 0.68 -19.43
C ARG A 132 26.96 -0.41 -19.17
N PRO A 133 27.52 -1.04 -20.22
CA PRO A 133 28.67 -1.92 -20.06
C PRO A 133 29.83 -1.17 -19.41
N VAL A 134 30.54 -1.86 -18.52
CA VAL A 134 31.72 -1.33 -17.83
C VAL A 134 32.95 -2.04 -18.36
N ASP A 135 33.94 -1.27 -18.80
CA ASP A 135 35.25 -1.81 -19.16
C ASP A 135 36.04 -2.12 -17.89
N TYR A 136 36.15 -3.41 -17.59
CA TYR A 136 36.83 -3.91 -16.39
C TYR A 136 38.32 -3.52 -16.36
N ARG A 137 38.99 -3.40 -17.51
CA ARG A 137 40.42 -3.05 -17.57
C ARG A 137 40.63 -1.60 -17.15
N ARG A 138 39.76 -0.72 -17.64
CA ARG A 138 39.78 0.72 -17.32
C ARG A 138 39.52 0.97 -15.83
N GLU A 139 38.57 0.24 -15.26
CA GLU A 139 38.15 0.37 -13.86
C GLU A 139 39.01 -0.46 -12.89
N ARG A 140 40.09 -1.08 -13.38
CA ARG A 140 41.00 -1.96 -12.61
C ARG A 140 40.27 -3.09 -11.86
N LEU A 141 39.19 -3.58 -12.45
CA LEU A 141 38.44 -4.72 -11.95
C LEU A 141 39.07 -6.03 -12.47
N GLN A 142 38.84 -7.13 -11.74
CA GLN A 142 39.20 -8.45 -12.24
C GLN A 142 38.47 -8.75 -13.54
N ALA A 143 39.08 -9.52 -14.44
CA ALA A 143 38.41 -9.99 -15.65
C ALA A 143 37.13 -10.79 -15.27
N PRO A 144 35.97 -10.50 -15.90
CA PRO A 144 34.74 -11.20 -15.58
C PRO A 144 34.88 -12.68 -15.98
N PRO A 145 34.34 -13.63 -15.18
CA PRO A 145 34.27 -15.04 -15.57
C PRO A 145 33.55 -15.22 -16.91
N ARG A 146 33.83 -16.32 -17.62
CA ARG A 146 33.16 -16.62 -18.89
C ARG A 146 31.64 -16.60 -18.73
N GLY A 147 30.96 -15.92 -19.65
CA GLY A 147 29.50 -15.75 -19.62
C GLY A 147 29.00 -14.62 -18.72
N TYR A 148 29.89 -13.84 -18.10
CA TYR A 148 29.55 -12.67 -17.30
C TYR A 148 30.16 -11.39 -17.88
N HIS A 149 29.59 -10.25 -17.52
CA HIS A 149 30.11 -8.92 -17.83
C HIS A 149 29.84 -7.94 -16.69
N TYR A 150 30.54 -6.81 -16.69
CA TYR A 150 30.23 -5.72 -15.76
C TYR A 150 29.28 -4.71 -16.40
N VAL A 151 28.30 -4.26 -15.63
CA VAL A 151 27.39 -3.17 -16.02
C VAL A 151 27.26 -2.15 -14.89
N ARG A 152 26.95 -0.91 -15.25
CA ARG A 152 26.72 0.20 -14.32
C ARG A 152 25.23 0.49 -14.21
N SER A 153 24.69 0.43 -12.99
CA SER A 153 23.32 0.84 -12.70
C SER A 153 23.16 2.37 -12.77
N ASP A 154 21.93 2.86 -12.92
CA ASP A 154 21.63 4.29 -12.91
C ASP A 154 22.01 4.98 -11.59
N ARG A 155 22.20 4.22 -10.51
CA ARG A 155 22.66 4.71 -9.20
C ARG A 155 24.16 4.60 -8.99
N GLY A 156 24.90 4.18 -10.00
CA GLY A 156 26.36 4.14 -9.98
C GLY A 156 26.95 2.83 -9.43
N GLU A 157 26.14 1.84 -9.09
CA GLU A 157 26.64 0.53 -8.65
C GLU A 157 27.21 -0.24 -9.85
N THR A 158 28.33 -0.92 -9.65
CA THR A 158 28.91 -1.82 -10.65
C THR A 158 28.46 -3.24 -10.34
N LEU A 159 27.80 -3.89 -11.30
CA LEU A 159 27.20 -5.21 -11.16
C LEU A 159 27.93 -6.20 -12.06
N LEU A 160 28.29 -7.37 -11.53
CA LEU A 160 28.77 -8.50 -12.33
C LEU A 160 27.57 -9.38 -12.70
N VAL A 161 27.22 -9.41 -13.97
CA VAL A 161 25.94 -9.96 -14.45
C VAL A 161 26.16 -11.05 -15.49
N GLY A 162 25.40 -12.13 -15.42
CA GLY A 162 25.38 -13.18 -16.44
C GLY A 162 24.74 -12.67 -17.74
N ILE A 163 25.45 -12.78 -18.86
CA ILE A 163 25.05 -12.22 -20.15
C ILE A 163 23.68 -12.75 -20.60
N ALA A 164 23.48 -14.07 -20.50
CA ALA A 164 22.24 -14.71 -20.94
C ALA A 164 21.09 -14.53 -19.93
N THR A 165 21.38 -14.64 -18.63
CA THR A 165 20.35 -14.78 -17.59
C THR A 165 20.00 -13.47 -16.90
N GLY A 166 20.87 -12.46 -16.94
CA GLY A 166 20.74 -11.26 -16.14
C GLY A 166 20.97 -11.46 -14.64
N VAL A 167 21.41 -12.65 -14.21
CA VAL A 167 21.64 -12.94 -12.79
C VAL A 167 22.90 -12.23 -12.31
N ILE A 168 22.79 -11.56 -11.18
CA ILE A 168 23.86 -10.81 -10.53
C ILE A 168 24.70 -11.77 -9.69
N LEU A 169 25.98 -11.88 -10.02
CA LEU A 169 26.95 -12.68 -9.27
C LEU A 169 27.60 -11.85 -8.15
N SER A 170 27.78 -10.55 -8.35
CA SER A 170 28.40 -9.65 -7.38
C SER A 170 27.92 -8.21 -7.59
N VAL A 171 27.88 -7.45 -6.49
CA VAL A 171 27.52 -6.03 -6.45
C VAL A 171 28.65 -5.28 -5.80
N MET A 172 29.15 -4.26 -6.49
CA MET A 172 30.21 -3.38 -6.03
C MET A 172 29.62 -1.98 -5.93
N LEU A 173 29.60 -1.44 -4.71
CA LEU A 173 29.33 -0.02 -4.52
C LEU A 173 30.51 0.73 -5.14
N SER A 174 30.23 1.57 -6.13
CA SER A 174 31.26 2.48 -6.61
C SER A 174 31.46 3.54 -5.54
N GLY A 175 32.54 3.41 -4.78
CA GLY A 175 33.04 4.51 -3.96
C GLY A 175 33.40 5.67 -4.89
N ARG A 176 32.93 6.86 -4.54
CA ARG A 176 33.65 8.09 -4.86
C ARG A 176 34.50 8.42 -3.64
#